data_AF-A0A8T5GTU5-F1
#
_entry.id   AF-A0A8T5GTU5-F1
#
_cell.length_a   1.000
_cell.length_b   1.000
_cell.length_c   1.000
_cell.angle_alpha   90.00
_cell.angle_beta   90.00
_cell.angle_gamma   90.00
#
_symmetry.space_group_name_H-M   'P 1'
#
loop_
_entity.id
_entity.type
_entity.pdbx_description
1 polymer ?
#
loop_
_entity_poly.entity_id
_entity_poly.type
_entity_poly.pdbx_seq_one_letter_code
_entity_poly.pdbx_strand_id
1 'polypeptide(L)'
;MTTAASRSLDVFRSTIEVMLVDGVLTREEKRLIIKLASALNLTPEQPAEIYEAIRTNTETPSGDTITEATARKIYTKVFEVAIVNASLSRDEFRVLAHLRSVFDIDEDEHAMIETELREIVKEKFEDPNVIDKMLLTLRDSVGLVGDIFETVRKKTTNGGSE
;
A
#
# COMPACT_ATOMS: atom_id res chain seq x y z
N MET A 1 -17.56 16.53 6.31
CA MET A 1 -16.13 16.55 6.69
C MET A 1 -15.37 16.36 5.40
N THR A 2 -14.47 17.26 5.04
CA THR A 2 -13.76 17.20 3.76
C THR A 2 -12.62 16.19 3.91
N THR A 3 -12.82 14.95 3.49
CA THR A 3 -11.75 13.95 3.39
C THR A 3 -10.65 14.59 2.54
N ALA A 4 -9.44 14.77 3.10
CA ALA A 4 -8.34 15.34 2.35
C ALA A 4 -8.05 14.41 1.18
N ALA A 5 -8.31 14.88 -0.04
CA ALA A 5 -8.14 14.04 -1.22
C ALA A 5 -6.66 13.66 -1.36
N SER A 6 -6.35 12.37 -1.27
CA SER A 6 -5.00 11.84 -1.47
C SER A 6 -4.42 12.29 -2.81
N ARG A 7 -3.12 12.62 -2.85
CA ARG A 7 -2.43 13.11 -4.06
C ARG A 7 -1.35 12.14 -4.50
N SER A 8 -1.25 11.86 -5.80
CA SER A 8 -0.48 10.71 -6.30
C SER A 8 1.00 10.67 -5.90
N LEU A 9 1.70 11.80 -5.94
CA LEU A 9 3.11 11.84 -5.57
C LEU A 9 3.29 11.88 -4.04
N ASP A 10 2.37 12.48 -3.29
CA ASP A 10 2.38 12.45 -1.82
C ASP A 10 2.16 11.02 -1.28
N VAL A 11 1.23 10.27 -1.88
CA VAL A 11 1.01 8.85 -1.56
C VAL A 11 2.26 8.04 -1.85
N PHE A 12 2.86 8.25 -3.03
CA PHE A 12 4.05 7.53 -3.44
C PHE A 12 5.24 7.83 -2.50
N ARG A 13 5.50 9.11 -2.23
CA ARG A 13 6.57 9.57 -1.35
C ARG A 13 6.44 9.00 0.06
N SER A 14 5.29 9.21 0.70
CA SER A 14 5.05 8.73 2.06
C SER A 14 5.16 7.21 2.16
N THR A 15 4.80 6.47 1.10
CA THR A 15 4.98 5.02 1.06
C THR A 15 6.44 4.61 0.97
N ILE A 16 7.26 5.31 0.17
CA ILE A 16 8.71 5.07 0.13
C ILE A 16 9.36 5.39 1.48
N GLU A 17 8.94 6.47 2.14
CA GLU A 17 9.45 6.84 3.48
C GLU A 17 9.16 5.74 4.52
N VAL A 18 8.04 5.02 4.40
CA VAL A 18 7.72 3.84 5.24
C VAL A 18 8.67 2.67 4.99
N MET A 19 9.11 2.45 3.74
CA MET A 19 10.03 1.38 3.37
C MET A 19 11.50 1.72 3.67
N LEU A 20 11.89 2.99 3.55
CA LEU A 20 13.28 3.44 3.71
C LEU A 20 13.75 3.62 5.16
N VAL A 21 13.08 3.01 6.13
CA VAL A 21 13.44 3.16 7.56
C VAL A 21 14.86 2.67 7.86
N ASP A 22 15.33 1.64 7.15
CA ASP A 22 16.70 1.12 7.26
C ASP A 22 17.66 1.67 6.17
N GLY A 23 17.16 2.54 5.30
CA GLY A 23 17.90 3.15 4.20
C GLY A 23 18.12 2.26 2.96
N VAL A 24 17.56 1.04 2.91
CA VAL A 24 17.78 0.11 1.80
C VAL A 24 16.49 -0.56 1.35
N LEU A 25 16.09 -0.35 0.08
CA LEU A 25 14.98 -1.10 -0.50
C LEU A 25 15.39 -2.52 -0.88
N THR A 26 14.73 -3.50 -0.27
CA THR A 26 14.77 -4.92 -0.63
C THR A 26 14.21 -5.16 -2.04
N ARG A 27 14.37 -6.37 -2.58
CA ARG A 27 13.82 -6.71 -3.91
C ARG A 27 12.30 -6.70 -3.89
N GLU A 28 11.73 -7.14 -2.79
CA GLU A 28 10.31 -7.26 -2.52
C GLU A 28 9.67 -5.87 -2.42
N GLU A 29 10.30 -4.93 -1.71
CA GLU A 29 9.86 -3.53 -1.62
C GLU A 29 9.94 -2.83 -2.97
N LYS A 30 11.03 -3.01 -3.73
CA LYS A 30 11.15 -2.45 -5.09
C LYS A 30 10.01 -2.89 -5.98
N ARG A 31 9.60 -4.16 -5.90
CA ARG A 31 8.46 -4.68 -6.67
C ARG A 31 7.15 -4.00 -6.26
N LEU A 32 6.90 -3.81 -4.96
CA LEU A 32 5.73 -3.09 -4.49
C LEU A 32 5.74 -1.63 -4.95
N ILE A 33 6.89 -0.95 -4.87
CA ILE A 33 7.06 0.44 -5.34
C ILE A 33 6.76 0.54 -6.84
N ILE A 34 7.31 -0.36 -7.66
CA ILE A 34 7.04 -0.39 -9.11
C ILE A 34 5.54 -0.57 -9.37
N LYS A 35 4.89 -1.48 -8.63
CA LYS A 35 3.45 -1.70 -8.75
C LYS A 35 2.65 -0.47 -8.34
N LEU A 36 3.03 0.18 -7.25
CA LEU A 36 2.39 1.38 -6.73
C LEU A 36 2.53 2.55 -7.72
N ALA A 37 3.75 2.81 -8.23
CA ALA A 37 3.99 3.84 -9.24
C ALA A 37 3.10 3.64 -10.49
N SER A 38 3.02 2.39 -10.97
CA SER A 38 2.15 2.04 -12.09
C SER A 38 0.66 2.23 -11.76
N ALA A 39 0.22 1.87 -10.55
CA ALA A 39 -1.17 2.03 -10.13
C ALA A 39 -1.57 3.50 -9.94
N LEU A 40 -0.63 4.33 -9.52
CA LEU A 40 -0.77 5.79 -9.38
C LEU A 40 -0.62 6.54 -10.71
N ASN A 41 -0.33 5.83 -11.81
CA ASN A 41 -0.12 6.41 -13.14
C ASN A 41 1.02 7.45 -13.16
N LEU A 42 2.13 7.17 -12.46
CA LEU A 42 3.31 8.04 -12.47
C LEU A 42 4.06 7.91 -13.79
N THR A 43 4.71 9.00 -14.21
CA THR A 43 5.64 8.98 -15.35
C THR A 43 6.90 8.20 -14.99
N PRO A 44 7.68 7.72 -15.98
CA PRO A 44 8.90 6.94 -15.71
C PRO A 44 9.96 7.67 -14.87
N GLU A 45 9.99 9.01 -14.92
CA GLU A 45 10.98 9.85 -14.24
C GLU A 45 10.59 10.12 -12.78
N GLN A 46 9.30 10.28 -12.50
CA GLN A 46 8.77 10.68 -11.20
C GLN A 46 9.24 9.78 -10.03
N PRO A 47 9.28 8.44 -10.14
CA PRO A 47 9.78 7.59 -9.06
C PRO A 47 11.23 7.89 -8.65
N ALA A 48 12.10 8.15 -9.62
CA ALA A 48 13.51 8.47 -9.37
C ALA A 48 13.65 9.87 -8.75
N GLU A 49 12.89 10.84 -9.24
CA GLU A 49 12.87 12.21 -8.68
C GLU A 49 12.41 12.22 -7.22
N ILE A 50 11.35 11.47 -6.89
CA ILE A 50 10.85 11.34 -5.51
C ILE A 50 11.92 10.69 -4.62
N TYR A 51 12.58 9.63 -5.09
CA TYR A 51 13.63 8.95 -4.33
C TYR A 51 14.80 9.90 -4.01
N GLU A 52 15.26 10.67 -5.01
CA GLU A 52 16.31 11.66 -4.80
C GLU A 52 15.88 12.79 -3.87
N ALA A 53 14.62 13.24 -3.97
CA ALA A 53 14.08 14.26 -3.08
C ALA A 53 14.01 13.80 -1.62
N ILE A 54 13.61 12.54 -1.37
CA ILE A 54 13.66 11.95 -0.01
C ILE A 54 15.10 11.93 0.50
N ARG A 55 16.06 11.48 -0.33
CA ARG A 55 17.48 11.38 0.03
C ARG A 55 18.12 12.74 0.33
N THR A 56 17.68 13.79 -0.36
CA THR A 56 18.20 15.17 -0.22
C THR A 56 17.34 16.06 0.67
N ASN A 57 16.28 15.51 1.26
CA ASN A 57 15.30 16.21 2.09
C ASN A 57 14.71 17.46 1.41
N THR A 58 14.37 17.34 0.13
CA THR A 58 13.72 18.40 -0.65
C THR A 58 12.22 18.15 -0.83
N GLU A 59 11.48 19.23 -1.06
CA GLU A 59 10.05 19.17 -1.37
C GLU A 59 9.79 18.64 -2.78
N THR A 60 8.63 18.02 -2.97
CA THR A 60 8.16 17.46 -4.24
C THR A 60 6.74 17.95 -4.53
N PRO A 61 6.33 18.06 -5.79
CA PRO A 61 4.93 18.33 -6.12
C PRO A 61 4.00 17.26 -5.52
N SER A 62 2.79 17.65 -5.12
CA SER A 62 1.83 16.70 -4.56
C SER A 62 1.29 15.68 -5.56
N GLY A 63 1.29 16.00 -6.85
CA GLY A 63 0.72 15.15 -7.91
C GLY A 63 -0.79 15.30 -8.04
N ASP A 64 -1.42 14.35 -8.74
CA ASP A 64 -2.83 14.40 -9.13
C ASP A 64 -3.75 13.94 -8.00
N THR A 65 -4.97 14.48 -7.97
CA THR A 65 -6.00 14.05 -7.02
C THR A 65 -6.45 12.62 -7.29
N ILE A 66 -6.53 11.82 -6.22
CA ILE A 66 -7.03 10.44 -6.25
C ILE A 66 -8.46 10.42 -5.71
N THR A 67 -9.37 9.83 -6.48
CA THR A 67 -10.76 9.58 -6.03
C THR A 67 -10.81 8.34 -5.13
N GLU A 68 -11.83 8.21 -4.28
CA GLU A 68 -12.03 7.03 -3.43
C GLU A 68 -12.04 5.71 -4.25
N ALA A 69 -12.75 5.70 -5.39
CA ALA A 69 -12.77 4.54 -6.27
C ALA A 69 -11.38 4.21 -6.85
N THR A 70 -10.59 5.24 -7.18
CA THR A 70 -9.20 5.06 -7.63
C THR A 70 -8.31 4.55 -6.49
N ALA A 71 -8.47 5.10 -5.28
CA ALA A 71 -7.74 4.71 -4.08
C ALA A 71 -7.96 3.23 -3.75
N ARG A 72 -9.22 2.77 -3.70
CA ARG A 72 -9.58 1.36 -3.54
C ARG A 72 -8.90 0.49 -4.60
N LYS A 73 -8.97 0.89 -5.88
CA LYS A 73 -8.34 0.14 -6.99
C LYS A 73 -6.82 0.07 -6.87
N ILE A 74 -6.16 1.13 -6.42
CA ILE A 74 -4.71 1.14 -6.17
C ILE A 74 -4.38 0.17 -5.03
N TYR A 75 -5.09 0.29 -3.91
CA TYR A 75 -4.89 -0.58 -2.74
C TYR A 75 -5.05 -2.06 -3.10
N THR A 76 -6.16 -2.45 -3.75
CA THR A 76 -6.40 -3.83 -4.20
C THR A 76 -5.25 -4.35 -5.07
N LYS A 77 -4.77 -3.55 -6.03
CA LYS A 77 -3.68 -3.94 -6.94
C LYS A 77 -2.34 -4.14 -6.25
N VAL A 78 -2.03 -3.32 -5.25
CA VAL A 78 -0.79 -3.44 -4.47
C VAL A 78 -0.88 -4.67 -3.56
N PHE A 79 -2.02 -4.88 -2.92
CA PHE A 79 -2.27 -6.03 -2.06
C PHE A 79 -2.22 -7.34 -2.84
N GLU A 80 -2.80 -7.39 -4.05
CA GLU A 80 -2.72 -8.54 -4.97
C GLU A 80 -1.26 -8.95 -5.23
N VAL A 81 -0.37 -8.00 -5.53
CA VAL A 81 1.05 -8.30 -5.77
C VAL A 81 1.74 -8.83 -4.51
N ALA A 82 1.34 -8.32 -3.34
CA ALA A 82 1.87 -8.72 -2.06
C ALA A 82 1.48 -10.19 -1.74
N ILE A 83 0.22 -10.59 -1.97
CA ILE A 83 -0.24 -11.97 -1.70
C ILE A 83 0.27 -13.00 -2.71
N VAL A 84 0.42 -12.62 -3.99
CA VAL A 84 0.84 -13.55 -5.06
C VAL A 84 2.25 -14.09 -4.81
N ASN A 85 3.10 -13.33 -4.13
CA ASN A 85 4.45 -13.77 -3.80
C ASN A 85 4.50 -14.77 -2.63
N ALA A 86 3.40 -14.92 -1.88
CA ALA A 86 3.27 -15.84 -0.75
C ALA A 86 4.39 -15.75 0.31
N SER A 87 5.01 -14.58 0.45
CA SER A 87 6.02 -14.26 1.45
C SER A 87 5.85 -12.80 1.85
N LEU A 88 4.79 -12.50 2.61
CA LEU A 88 4.61 -11.18 3.20
C LEU A 88 5.51 -11.08 4.43
N SER A 89 6.45 -10.15 4.37
CA SER A 89 7.26 -9.69 5.49
C SER A 89 6.52 -8.60 6.27
N ARG A 90 7.03 -8.33 7.48
CA ARG A 90 6.52 -7.23 8.32
C ARG A 90 6.58 -5.87 7.61
N ASP A 91 7.55 -5.66 6.73
CA ASP A 91 7.72 -4.39 6.03
C ASP A 91 6.69 -4.21 4.92
N GLU A 92 6.36 -5.27 4.19
CA GLU A 92 5.25 -5.26 3.23
C GLU A 92 3.90 -5.02 3.91
N PHE A 93 3.70 -5.55 5.12
CA PHE A 93 2.50 -5.25 5.91
C PHE A 93 2.42 -3.80 6.37
N ARG A 94 3.55 -3.18 6.74
CA ARG A 94 3.60 -1.75 7.10
C ARG A 94 3.19 -0.87 5.92
N VAL A 95 3.60 -1.25 4.71
CA VAL A 95 3.23 -0.56 3.47
C VAL A 95 1.74 -0.66 3.21
N LEU A 96 1.15 -1.85 3.35
CA LEU A 96 -0.31 -2.03 3.19
C LEU A 96 -1.09 -1.26 4.25
N ALA A 97 -0.69 -1.33 5.52
CA ALA A 97 -1.32 -0.56 6.58
C ALA A 97 -1.22 0.96 6.37
N HIS A 98 -0.06 1.44 5.88
CA HIS A 98 0.13 2.84 5.52
C HIS A 98 -0.80 3.26 4.39
N LEU A 99 -0.86 2.49 3.29
CA LEU A 99 -1.74 2.78 2.16
C LEU A 99 -3.22 2.77 2.56
N ARG A 100 -3.62 1.80 3.41
CA ARG A 100 -4.98 1.76 3.97
C ARG A 100 -5.31 3.05 4.72
N SER A 101 -4.38 3.55 5.53
CA SER A 101 -4.55 4.81 6.27
C SER A 101 -4.56 6.04 5.38
N VAL A 102 -3.68 6.10 4.37
CA VAL A 102 -3.58 7.25 3.47
C VAL A 102 -4.82 7.37 2.57
N PHE A 103 -5.37 6.22 2.16
CA PHE A 103 -6.59 6.16 1.36
C PHE A 103 -7.89 6.22 2.17
N ASP A 104 -7.79 6.33 3.50
CA ASP A 104 -8.94 6.35 4.42
C ASP A 104 -9.89 5.14 4.22
N ILE A 105 -9.31 3.96 3.96
CA ILE A 105 -10.07 2.72 3.73
C ILE A 105 -10.52 2.15 5.07
N ASP A 106 -11.83 2.16 5.30
CA ASP A 106 -12.43 1.67 6.54
C ASP A 106 -12.43 0.13 6.63
N GLU A 107 -13.00 -0.42 7.71
CA GLU A 107 -13.05 -1.86 7.94
C GLU A 107 -13.97 -2.60 6.97
N ASP A 108 -15.11 -2.00 6.62
CA ASP A 108 -16.09 -2.60 5.70
C ASP A 108 -15.53 -2.60 4.27
N GLU A 109 -14.89 -1.51 3.86
CA GLU A 109 -14.17 -1.42 2.59
C GLU A 109 -13.01 -2.41 2.51
N HIS A 110 -12.24 -2.54 3.59
CA HIS A 110 -11.15 -3.49 3.64
C HIS A 110 -11.65 -4.94 3.49
N ALA A 111 -12.72 -5.31 4.21
CA ALA A 111 -13.33 -6.63 4.11
C ALA A 111 -13.90 -6.92 2.69
N MET A 112 -14.47 -5.91 2.03
CA MET A 112 -14.90 -6.03 0.62
C MET A 112 -13.70 -6.26 -0.31
N ILE A 113 -12.59 -5.55 -0.12
CA ILE A 113 -11.37 -5.70 -0.91
C ILE A 113 -10.76 -7.09 -0.71
N GLU A 114 -10.75 -7.60 0.51
CA GLU A 114 -10.32 -8.97 0.80
C GLU A 114 -11.18 -10.01 0.07
N THR A 115 -12.50 -9.82 0.08
CA THR A 115 -13.42 -10.68 -0.66
C THR A 115 -13.12 -10.65 -2.15
N GLU A 116 -12.89 -9.47 -2.72
CA GLU A 116 -12.48 -9.29 -4.11
C GLU A 116 -11.15 -9.98 -4.41
N LEU A 117 -10.15 -9.86 -3.54
CA LEU A 117 -8.85 -10.53 -3.68
C LEU A 117 -8.98 -12.06 -3.67
N ARG A 118 -9.88 -12.63 -2.87
CA ARG A 118 -10.15 -14.08 -2.86
C ARG A 118 -10.67 -14.55 -4.21
N GLU A 119 -11.56 -13.79 -4.83
CA GLU A 119 -12.10 -14.14 -6.15
C GLU A 119 -11.03 -13.95 -7.24
N ILE A 120 -10.25 -12.86 -7.21
CA ILE A 120 -9.13 -12.65 -8.14
C ILE A 120 -8.13 -13.82 -8.09
N VAL A 121 -7.78 -14.30 -6.90
CA VAL A 121 -6.85 -15.43 -6.74
C VAL A 121 -7.44 -16.71 -7.36
N LYS A 122 -8.73 -17.00 -7.13
CA LYS A 122 -9.39 -18.19 -7.70
C LYS A 122 -9.53 -18.12 -9.22
N GLU A 123 -9.72 -16.92 -9.78
CA GLU A 123 -9.86 -16.73 -11.23
C GLU A 123 -8.52 -16.76 -11.96
N LYS A 124 -7.46 -16.24 -11.34
CA LYS A 124 -6.16 -16.03 -11.99
C LYS A 124 -5.25 -17.24 -11.97
N PHE A 125 -5.45 -18.17 -11.03
CA PHE A 125 -4.59 -19.33 -10.84
C PHE A 125 -5.39 -20.62 -10.99
N GLU A 126 -4.78 -21.62 -11.63
CA GLU A 126 -5.42 -22.92 -11.87
C GLU A 126 -4.96 -24.00 -10.88
N ASP A 127 -3.76 -23.87 -10.32
CA ASP A 127 -3.19 -24.85 -9.38
C ASP A 127 -3.81 -24.70 -7.98
N PRO A 128 -4.54 -25.72 -7.49
CA PRO A 128 -5.19 -25.66 -6.17
C PRO A 128 -4.22 -25.39 -5.02
N ASN A 129 -2.98 -25.91 -5.09
CA ASN A 129 -1.98 -25.68 -4.03
C ASN A 129 -1.52 -24.22 -4.00
N VAL A 130 -1.42 -23.58 -5.17
CA VAL A 130 -1.06 -22.16 -5.29
C VAL A 130 -2.19 -21.30 -4.75
N ILE A 131 -3.44 -21.61 -5.11
CA ILE A 131 -4.64 -20.93 -4.61
C ILE A 131 -4.70 -21.04 -3.09
N ASP A 132 -4.58 -22.25 -2.53
CA ASP A 132 -4.65 -22.48 -1.08
C ASP A 132 -3.57 -21.70 -0.33
N LYS A 133 -2.33 -21.67 -0.85
CA LYS A 133 -1.23 -20.91 -0.25
C LYS A 133 -1.50 -19.40 -0.26
N MET A 134 -2.05 -18.86 -1.35
CA MET A 134 -2.38 -17.43 -1.44
C MET A 134 -3.57 -17.06 -0.55
N LEU A 135 -4.60 -17.90 -0.48
CA LEU A 135 -5.75 -17.70 0.40
C LEU A 135 -5.37 -17.79 1.89
N LEU A 136 -4.43 -18.68 2.22
CA LEU A 136 -3.82 -18.74 3.55
C LEU A 136 -3.07 -17.45 3.88
N THR A 137 -2.21 -17.00 2.96
CA THR A 137 -1.44 -15.74 3.10
C THR A 137 -2.38 -14.54 3.27
N LEU A 138 -3.45 -14.47 2.49
CA LEU A 138 -4.46 -13.42 2.58
C LEU A 138 -5.22 -13.48 3.91
N ARG A 139 -5.51 -14.67 4.45
CA ARG A 139 -6.15 -14.79 5.77
C ARG A 139 -5.23 -14.30 6.88
N ASP A 140 -3.95 -14.69 6.81
CA ASP A 140 -2.97 -14.34 7.83
C ASP A 140 -2.59 -12.85 7.77
N SER A 141 -2.73 -12.21 6.59
CA SER A 141 -2.50 -10.77 6.42
C SER A 141 -3.56 -9.90 7.07
N VAL A 142 -4.84 -10.30 7.08
CA VAL A 142 -5.96 -9.50 7.63
C VAL A 142 -5.68 -9.07 9.07
N GLY A 143 -5.35 -10.03 9.93
CA GLY A 143 -5.11 -9.76 11.34
C GLY A 143 -3.89 -8.84 11.54
N LEU A 144 -2.79 -9.13 10.86
CA LEU A 144 -1.55 -8.37 11.04
C LEU A 144 -1.62 -6.96 10.45
N VAL A 145 -2.26 -6.79 9.28
CA VAL A 145 -2.50 -5.47 8.70
C VAL A 145 -3.43 -4.65 9.59
N GLY A 146 -4.48 -5.27 10.16
CA GLY A 146 -5.37 -4.62 11.13
C GLY A 146 -4.61 -4.10 12.36
N ASP A 147 -3.78 -4.95 12.98
CA ASP A 147 -3.00 -4.57 14.16
C ASP A 147 -2.00 -3.43 13.88
N ILE A 148 -1.32 -3.48 12.72
CA ILE A 148 -0.38 -2.44 12.31
C ILE A 148 -1.13 -1.15 11.95
N PHE A 149 -2.27 -1.26 11.27
CA PHE A 149 -3.11 -0.13 10.89
C PHE A 149 -3.57 0.68 12.10
N GLU A 150 -4.06 0.00 13.14
CA GLU A 150 -4.44 0.63 14.41
C GLU A 150 -3.26 1.39 15.04
N THR A 151 -2.05 0.85 14.92
CA THR A 151 -0.83 1.51 15.42
C THR A 151 -0.49 2.76 14.59
N VAL A 152 -0.60 2.68 13.26
CA VAL A 152 -0.35 3.81 12.35
C VAL A 152 -1.35 4.94 12.61
N ARG A 153 -2.65 4.62 12.73
CA ARG A 153 -3.73 5.58 13.00
C ARG A 153 -3.61 6.27 14.36
N LYS A 154 -3.13 5.55 15.40
CA LYS A 154 -2.87 6.16 16.72
C LYS A 154 -1.72 7.16 16.69
N LYS A 155 -0.69 6.93 15.88
CA LYS A 155 0.42 7.89 15.74
C LYS A 155 0.01 9.17 15.02
N THR A 156 -0.86 9.09 14.02
CA THR A 156 -1.35 10.28 13.30
C THR A 156 -2.30 11.11 14.15
N THR A 157 -3.05 10.50 15.07
CA THR A 157 -3.96 11.19 16.00
C THR A 157 -3.27 11.81 17.22
N ASN A 158 -2.19 11.21 17.72
CA ASN A 158 -1.43 11.76 18.86
C ASN A 158 -0.47 12.92 18.49
N GLY A 159 -0.35 13.28 17.21
CA GLY A 159 0.37 14.49 16.77
C GLY A 159 -0.43 15.78 16.90
N GLY A 160 -1.68 15.71 17.38
CA GLY A 160 -2.58 16.84 17.62
C GLY A 160 -2.87 17.04 19.10
N SER A 161 -1.86 17.37 19.88
CA SER A 161 -2.00 18.00 21.20
C SER A 161 -0.70 18.75 21.48
N GLU A 162 -0.85 20.07 21.65
CA GLU A 162 0.20 21.06 21.97
C GLU A 162 1.08 20.67 23.17
#